data_AF-A0A957VRV3-F1
#
_entry.id   AF-A0A957VRV3-F1
#
_cell.length_a   1.000
_cell.length_b   1.000
_cell.length_c   1.000
_cell.angle_alpha   90.00
_cell.angle_beta   90.00
_cell.angle_gamma   90.00
#
_symmetry.space_group_name_H-M   'P 1'
#
loop_
_entity.id
_entity.type
_entity.pdbx_description
1 polymer ?
#
loop_
_entity_poly.entity_id
_entity_poly.type
_entity_poly.pdbx_seq_one_letter_code
_entity_poly.pdbx_strand_id
1 'polypeptide(L)'
;VITTASFAVGVALISRYRSFTRSFDAALFGNVLGVTTGDLWVIAGVSVMTALLVFFIYRQLLFTTFDSEVAGIYGVKTGWIDTLFALMLAAALIAALQILGVTLIAAALVIPAITARLLTDSFNRIIFLSVGIGMLTGFVGMYLSFYVDVASGASIVLAQAFLFTLVLAVTSLQKRAQQRMVHTHV
;
A
#
# COMPACT_ATOMS: atom_id res chain seq x y z
N VAL A 1 -10.55 7.13 -17.06
CA VAL A 1 -11.81 6.62 -17.63
C VAL A 1 -11.58 5.94 -18.98
N ILE A 2 -11.05 6.62 -19.99
CA ILE A 2 -10.82 6.02 -21.32
C ILE A 2 -9.77 4.90 -21.25
N THR A 3 -8.66 5.10 -20.55
CA THR A 3 -7.61 4.07 -20.36
C THR A 3 -8.12 2.83 -19.62
N THR A 4 -8.85 3.04 -18.53
CA THR A 4 -9.51 1.97 -17.76
C THR A 4 -10.59 1.25 -18.56
N ALA A 5 -11.33 1.96 -19.41
CA ALA A 5 -12.33 1.37 -20.31
C ALA A 5 -11.68 0.51 -21.39
N SER A 6 -10.61 0.99 -22.04
CA SER A 6 -9.86 0.21 -23.04
C SER A 6 -9.23 -1.05 -22.42
N PHE A 7 -8.68 -0.95 -21.21
CA PHE A 7 -8.16 -2.11 -20.49
C PHE A 7 -9.27 -3.12 -20.15
N ALA A 8 -10.42 -2.64 -19.64
CA ALA A 8 -11.57 -3.48 -19.32
C ALA A 8 -12.13 -4.21 -20.56
N VAL A 9 -12.21 -3.53 -21.71
CA VAL A 9 -12.62 -4.14 -22.99
C VAL A 9 -11.64 -5.24 -23.41
N GLY A 10 -10.34 -5.00 -23.29
CA GLY A 10 -9.32 -6.02 -23.58
C GLY A 10 -9.45 -7.25 -22.69
N VAL A 11 -9.63 -7.05 -21.37
CA VAL A 11 -9.84 -8.14 -20.41
C VAL A 11 -11.15 -8.89 -20.70
N ALA A 12 -12.24 -8.19 -21.02
CA ALA A 12 -13.53 -8.80 -21.33
C ALA A 12 -13.48 -9.68 -22.58
N LEU A 13 -12.78 -9.23 -23.62
CA LEU A 13 -12.56 -10.03 -24.83
C LEU A 13 -11.74 -11.28 -24.52
N ILE A 14 -10.62 -11.14 -23.80
CA ILE A 14 -9.78 -12.28 -23.41
C ILE A 14 -10.57 -13.30 -22.55
N SER A 15 -11.38 -12.81 -21.60
CA SER A 15 -12.23 -13.63 -20.74
C SER A 15 -13.29 -14.42 -21.49
N ARG A 16 -13.77 -13.93 -22.64
CA ARG A 16 -14.81 -14.60 -23.44
C ARG A 16 -14.26 -15.74 -24.29
N TYR A 17 -13.00 -15.63 -24.75
CA TYR A 17 -12.42 -16.56 -25.72
C TYR A 17 -11.44 -17.59 -25.12
N ARG A 18 -10.96 -17.42 -23.89
CA ARG A 18 -10.07 -18.37 -23.21
C ARG A 18 -10.70 -18.90 -21.91
N SER A 19 -11.10 -20.18 -21.89
CA SER A 19 -11.45 -20.92 -20.66
C SER A 19 -10.21 -21.03 -19.77
N PHE A 20 -9.98 -20.03 -18.94
CA PHE A 20 -8.84 -19.93 -18.04
C PHE A 20 -9.34 -19.67 -16.61
N THR A 21 -10.16 -20.59 -16.09
CA THR A 21 -10.60 -20.57 -14.68
C THR A 21 -9.42 -20.62 -13.70
N ARG A 22 -8.24 -21.09 -14.11
CA ARG A 22 -7.06 -21.20 -13.25
C ARG A 22 -6.17 -19.94 -13.19
N SER A 23 -6.33 -18.96 -14.08
CA SER A 23 -5.47 -17.76 -14.11
C SER A 23 -6.10 -16.51 -13.49
N PHE A 24 -7.42 -16.45 -13.35
CA PHE A 24 -8.07 -15.31 -12.67
C PHE A 24 -7.80 -15.33 -11.16
N ASP A 25 -7.87 -16.49 -10.52
CA ASP A 25 -7.52 -16.63 -9.10
C ASP A 25 -6.04 -16.28 -8.87
N ALA A 26 -5.14 -16.69 -9.77
CA ALA A 26 -3.72 -16.31 -9.69
C ALA A 26 -3.49 -14.80 -9.89
N ALA A 27 -4.29 -14.12 -10.72
CA ALA A 27 -4.20 -12.67 -10.91
C ALA A 27 -4.81 -11.88 -9.73
N LEU A 28 -5.87 -12.40 -9.11
CA LEU A 28 -6.53 -11.77 -7.96
C LEU A 28 -5.74 -11.98 -6.67
N PHE A 29 -5.28 -13.20 -6.41
CA PHE A 29 -4.65 -13.60 -5.15
C PHE A 29 -3.11 -13.66 -5.23
N GLY A 30 -2.54 -13.58 -6.42
CA GLY A 30 -1.10 -13.72 -6.65
C GLY A 30 -0.61 -15.15 -6.48
N ASN A 31 0.67 -15.37 -6.79
CA ASN A 31 1.37 -16.60 -6.44
C ASN A 31 2.76 -16.26 -5.89
N VAL A 32 2.81 -15.97 -4.59
CA VAL A 32 4.06 -15.55 -3.93
C VAL A 32 5.08 -16.70 -3.88
N LEU A 33 4.63 -17.95 -3.95
CA LEU A 33 5.50 -19.14 -4.00
C LEU A 33 6.14 -19.36 -5.38
N GLY A 34 5.60 -18.76 -6.43
CA GLY A 34 6.06 -18.92 -7.83
C GLY A 34 7.00 -17.81 -8.31
N VAL A 35 7.53 -16.99 -7.40
CA VAL A 35 8.40 -15.86 -7.72
C VAL A 35 9.72 -16.34 -8.34
N THR A 36 10.08 -15.75 -9.47
CA THR A 36 11.37 -16.02 -10.10
C THR A 36 12.45 -15.04 -9.62
N THR A 37 13.72 -15.40 -9.80
CA THR A 37 14.86 -14.53 -9.46
C THR A 37 14.81 -13.21 -10.25
N GLY A 38 14.31 -13.23 -11.49
CA GLY A 38 14.14 -12.03 -12.30
C GLY A 38 13.16 -11.04 -11.67
N ASP A 39 12.03 -11.54 -11.17
CA ASP A 39 11.01 -10.70 -10.54
C ASP A 39 11.53 -10.03 -9.25
N LEU A 40 12.37 -10.76 -8.49
CA LEU A 40 13.04 -10.22 -7.30
C LEU A 40 13.96 -9.05 -7.64
N TRP A 41 14.76 -9.16 -8.70
CA TRP A 41 15.62 -8.06 -9.14
C TRP A 41 14.84 -6.84 -9.62
N VAL A 42 13.73 -7.05 -10.32
CA VAL A 42 12.84 -5.95 -10.76
C VAL A 42 12.24 -5.24 -9.54
N ILE A 43 11.68 -5.98 -8.58
CA ILE A 43 11.11 -5.40 -7.36
C ILE A 43 12.18 -4.69 -6.54
N ALA A 44 13.36 -5.28 -6.38
CA ALA A 44 14.46 -4.67 -5.65
C ALA A 44 14.90 -3.35 -6.33
N GLY A 45 15.07 -3.36 -7.65
CA GLY A 45 15.43 -2.16 -8.42
C GLY A 45 14.39 -1.05 -8.29
N VAL A 46 13.10 -1.36 -8.46
CA VAL A 46 12.00 -0.40 -8.32
C VAL A 46 11.88 0.11 -6.89
N SER A 47 12.09 -0.75 -5.89
CA SER A 47 12.05 -0.38 -4.46
C SER A 47 13.18 0.58 -4.10
N VAL A 48 14.42 0.29 -4.53
CA VAL A 48 15.58 1.16 -4.31
C VAL A 48 15.41 2.49 -5.05
N MET A 49 14.97 2.46 -6.31
CA MET A 49 14.70 3.67 -7.08
C MET A 49 13.64 4.55 -6.40
N THR A 50 12.53 3.94 -5.96
CA THR A 50 11.46 4.64 -5.26
C THR A 50 11.95 5.23 -3.94
N ALA A 51 12.72 4.47 -3.15
CA ALA A 51 13.27 4.94 -1.88
C ALA A 51 14.23 6.12 -2.06
N LEU A 52 15.12 6.05 -3.05
CA LEU A 52 16.04 7.15 -3.38
C LEU A 52 15.30 8.40 -3.82
N LEU A 53 14.31 8.25 -4.72
CA LEU A 53 13.49 9.37 -5.13
C LEU A 53 12.78 9.99 -3.93
N VAL A 54 12.05 9.20 -3.13
CA VAL A 54 11.38 9.70 -1.91
C VAL A 54 12.36 10.44 -1.00
N PHE A 55 13.58 9.95 -0.83
CA PHE A 55 14.61 10.61 -0.05
C PHE A 55 14.99 11.99 -0.61
N PHE A 56 15.20 12.11 -1.93
CA PHE A 56 15.56 13.38 -2.57
C PHE A 56 14.38 14.38 -2.63
N ILE A 57 13.17 13.92 -2.89
CA ILE A 57 11.97 14.78 -2.97
C ILE A 57 11.19 14.87 -1.65
N TYR A 58 11.74 14.37 -0.53
CA TYR A 58 11.06 14.33 0.78
C TYR A 58 10.49 15.68 1.21
N ARG A 59 11.31 16.73 1.13
CA ARG A 59 10.91 18.09 1.53
C ARG A 59 9.77 18.61 0.66
N GLN A 60 9.81 18.32 -0.64
CA GLN A 60 8.79 18.72 -1.60
C GLN A 60 7.46 17.98 -1.36
N LEU A 61 7.51 16.65 -1.15
CA LEU A 61 6.33 15.86 -0.76
C LEU A 61 5.67 16.41 0.49
N LEU A 62 6.47 16.75 1.50
CA LEU A 62 5.96 17.30 2.76
C LEU A 62 5.20 18.61 2.50
N PHE A 63 5.80 19.57 1.77
CA PHE A 63 5.13 20.84 1.46
C PHE A 63 3.84 20.64 0.66
N THR A 64 3.86 19.78 -0.36
CA THR A 64 2.66 19.52 -1.19
C THR A 64 1.55 18.83 -0.40
N THR A 65 1.88 17.97 0.57
CA THR A 65 0.88 17.24 1.39
C THR A 65 0.21 18.13 2.44
N PHE A 66 0.93 19.12 3.00
CA PHE A 66 0.37 20.01 4.02
C PHE A 66 -0.42 21.17 3.43
N ASP A 67 0.06 21.78 2.33
CA ASP A 67 -0.64 22.88 1.66
C ASP A 67 -0.15 23.04 0.22
N SER A 68 -0.92 22.49 -0.73
CA SER A 68 -0.60 22.57 -2.16
C SER A 68 -0.74 23.98 -2.74
N GLU A 69 -1.59 24.84 -2.15
CA GLU A 69 -1.80 26.21 -2.62
C GLU A 69 -0.64 27.10 -2.17
N VAL A 70 -0.25 27.01 -0.89
CA VAL A 70 0.90 27.72 -0.35
C VAL A 70 2.21 27.20 -0.95
N ALA A 71 2.35 25.89 -1.19
CA ALA A 71 3.53 25.35 -1.86
C ALA A 71 3.75 25.95 -3.26
N GLY A 72 2.68 26.19 -4.02
CA GLY A 72 2.74 26.87 -5.31
C GLY A 72 3.27 28.31 -5.20
N ILE A 73 2.88 29.03 -4.15
CA ILE A 73 3.36 30.41 -3.89
C ILE A 73 4.85 30.44 -3.52
N TYR A 74 5.35 29.42 -2.81
CA TYR A 74 6.77 29.27 -2.46
C TYR A 74 7.66 28.74 -3.62
N GLY A 75 7.14 28.66 -4.85
CA GLY A 75 7.90 28.27 -6.04
C GLY A 75 8.05 26.75 -6.24
N VAL A 76 7.33 25.94 -5.46
CA VAL A 76 7.28 24.49 -5.66
C VAL A 76 6.27 24.18 -6.76
N LYS A 77 6.71 23.55 -7.85
CA LYS A 77 5.82 23.10 -8.93
C LYS A 77 5.05 21.85 -8.49
N THR A 78 4.04 22.03 -7.66
CA THR A 78 3.21 20.95 -7.08
C THR A 78 2.73 19.93 -8.12
N GLY A 79 2.24 20.40 -9.27
CA GLY A 79 1.81 19.50 -10.35
C GLY A 79 2.89 18.55 -10.89
N TRP A 80 4.16 18.95 -10.89
CA TRP A 80 5.27 18.06 -11.29
C TRP A 80 5.56 17.02 -10.22
N ILE A 81 5.47 17.39 -8.94
CA ILE A 81 5.70 16.48 -7.80
C ILE A 81 4.58 15.45 -7.70
N ASP A 82 3.32 15.87 -7.85
CA ASP A 82 2.18 14.96 -7.87
C ASP A 82 2.28 13.97 -9.03
N THR A 83 2.67 14.44 -10.21
CA THR A 83 2.88 13.58 -11.38
C THR A 83 4.02 12.60 -11.14
N LEU A 84 5.13 13.05 -10.56
CA LEU A 84 6.28 12.20 -10.24
C LEU A 84 5.92 11.15 -9.19
N PHE A 85 5.20 11.54 -8.13
CA PHE A 85 4.71 10.63 -7.10
C PHE A 85 3.74 9.59 -7.68
N ALA A 86 2.79 10.03 -8.52
CA ALA A 86 1.86 9.13 -9.21
C ALA A 86 2.60 8.14 -10.12
N LEU A 87 3.65 8.59 -10.82
CA LEU A 87 4.47 7.73 -11.68
C LEU A 87 5.26 6.69 -10.85
N MET A 88 5.85 7.11 -9.74
CA MET A 88 6.55 6.20 -8.81
C MET A 88 5.60 5.16 -8.24
N LEU A 89 4.41 5.58 -7.80
CA LEU A 89 3.37 4.69 -7.31
C LEU A 89 2.93 3.70 -8.39
N ALA A 90 2.66 4.18 -9.61
CA ALA A 90 2.28 3.32 -10.73
C ALA A 90 3.37 2.28 -11.05
N ALA A 91 4.64 2.69 -11.09
CA ALA A 91 5.77 1.79 -11.34
C ALA A 91 5.88 0.71 -10.25
N ALA A 92 5.78 1.10 -8.98
CA ALA A 92 5.80 0.17 -7.84
C ALA A 92 4.63 -0.83 -7.89
N LEU A 93 3.42 -0.35 -8.20
CA LEU A 93 2.23 -1.20 -8.32
C LEU A 93 2.35 -2.20 -9.48
N ILE A 94 2.81 -1.75 -10.66
CA ILE A 94 2.97 -2.61 -11.83
C ILE A 94 4.01 -3.70 -11.56
N ALA A 95 5.14 -3.35 -10.94
CA ALA A 95 6.18 -4.32 -10.60
C ALA A 95 5.69 -5.36 -9.57
N ALA A 96 4.88 -4.95 -8.60
CA ALA A 96 4.38 -5.84 -7.57
C ALA A 96 3.18 -6.71 -8.03
N LEU A 97 2.41 -6.25 -9.03
CA LEU A 97 1.15 -6.87 -9.48
C LEU A 97 1.31 -8.32 -9.93
N GLN A 98 2.43 -8.65 -10.56
CA GLN A 98 2.68 -10.01 -11.05
C GLN A 98 2.83 -11.04 -9.92
N ILE A 99 3.29 -10.59 -8.75
CA ILE A 99 3.61 -11.48 -7.62
C ILE A 99 2.47 -11.48 -6.60
N LEU A 100 2.04 -10.29 -6.21
CA LEU A 100 1.10 -10.10 -5.12
C LEU A 100 -0.36 -10.29 -5.57
N GLY A 101 -0.65 -10.02 -6.85
CA GLY A 101 -2.03 -9.95 -7.33
C GLY A 101 -2.77 -8.68 -6.88
N VAL A 102 -3.94 -8.45 -7.46
CA VAL A 102 -4.69 -7.20 -7.29
C VAL A 102 -5.20 -7.01 -5.86
N THR A 103 -5.68 -8.08 -5.22
CA THR A 103 -6.30 -8.00 -3.88
C THR A 103 -5.28 -7.64 -2.80
N LEU A 104 -4.13 -8.31 -2.80
CA LEU A 104 -3.07 -8.07 -1.83
C LEU A 104 -2.47 -6.68 -2.00
N ILE A 105 -2.35 -6.17 -3.23
CA ILE A 105 -1.82 -4.83 -3.48
C ILE A 105 -2.73 -3.75 -2.92
N ALA A 106 -4.04 -3.86 -3.15
CA ALA A 106 -4.99 -2.89 -2.61
C ALA A 106 -4.90 -2.79 -1.08
N ALA A 107 -4.76 -3.94 -0.41
CA ALA A 107 -4.57 -4.01 1.04
C ALA A 107 -3.20 -3.47 1.46
N ALA A 108 -2.12 -3.97 0.86
CA ALA A 108 -0.75 -3.64 1.25
C ALA A 108 -0.37 -2.18 0.98
N LEU A 109 -1.00 -1.54 -0.01
CA LEU A 109 -0.79 -0.12 -0.28
C LEU A 109 -1.47 0.76 0.78
N VAL A 110 -2.67 0.40 1.20
CA VAL A 110 -3.55 1.29 1.99
C VAL A 110 -3.43 1.02 3.49
N ILE A 111 -3.50 -0.25 3.90
CA ILE A 111 -3.65 -0.62 5.31
C ILE A 111 -2.42 -0.21 6.16
N PRO A 112 -1.17 -0.50 5.77
CA PRO A 112 -0.01 -0.11 6.57
C PRO A 112 0.14 1.41 6.73
N ALA A 113 -0.19 2.17 5.68
CA ALA A 113 -0.13 3.63 5.69
C ALA A 113 -1.18 4.24 6.64
N ILE A 114 -2.43 3.78 6.57
CA ILE A 114 -3.48 4.23 7.49
C ILE A 114 -3.17 3.80 8.93
N THR A 115 -2.71 2.57 9.12
CA THR A 115 -2.32 2.07 10.44
C THR A 115 -1.22 2.93 11.03
N ALA A 116 -0.15 3.21 10.29
CA ALA A 116 0.93 4.09 10.75
C ALA A 116 0.44 5.49 11.11
N ARG A 117 -0.47 6.06 10.31
CA ARG A 117 -1.11 7.37 10.58
C ARG A 117 -1.98 7.36 11.85
N LEU A 118 -2.55 6.23 12.25
CA LEU A 118 -3.26 6.12 13.53
C LEU A 118 -2.32 6.14 14.74
N LEU A 119 -1.07 5.71 14.58
CA LEU A 119 -0.07 5.68 15.66
C LEU A 119 0.68 7.01 15.81
N THR A 120 0.79 7.82 14.76
CA THR A 120 1.63 9.03 14.76
C THR A 120 1.11 10.07 13.77
N ASP A 121 1.23 11.34 14.16
CA ASP A 121 0.92 12.48 13.28
C ASP A 121 2.15 13.00 12.51
N SER A 122 3.36 12.53 12.84
CA SER A 122 4.59 12.94 12.16
C SER A 122 4.78 12.20 10.83
N PHE A 123 4.82 12.95 9.72
CA PHE A 123 5.01 12.42 8.35
C PHE A 123 6.23 11.49 8.21
N ASN A 124 7.37 11.88 8.79
CA ASN A 124 8.58 11.05 8.75
C ASN A 124 8.36 9.68 9.41
N ARG A 125 7.71 9.69 10.58
CA ARG A 125 7.41 8.45 11.31
C ARG A 125 6.41 7.59 10.54
N ILE A 126 5.44 8.18 9.85
CA ILE A 126 4.46 7.43 9.04
C ILE A 126 5.17 6.62 7.94
N ILE A 127 6.13 7.21 7.22
CA ILE A 127 6.89 6.50 6.17
C ILE A 127 7.59 5.28 6.76
N PHE A 128 8.40 5.44 7.81
CA PHE A 128 9.13 4.32 8.40
C PHE A 128 8.22 3.28 9.07
N LEU A 129 7.17 3.71 9.78
CA LEU A 129 6.21 2.81 10.41
C LEU A 129 5.41 2.01 9.38
N SER A 130 4.96 2.64 8.30
CA SER A 130 4.20 1.95 7.25
C SER A 130 5.03 0.86 6.58
N VAL A 131 6.30 1.13 6.26
CA VAL A 131 7.24 0.14 5.73
C VAL A 131 7.44 -1.02 6.73
N GLY A 132 7.70 -0.68 8.01
CA GLY A 132 7.88 -1.69 9.06
C GLY A 132 6.65 -2.56 9.29
N ILE A 133 5.46 -1.96 9.35
CA ILE A 133 4.18 -2.67 9.49
C ILE A 133 3.93 -3.56 8.27
N GLY A 134 4.18 -3.05 7.06
CA GLY A 134 4.05 -3.82 5.82
C GLY A 134 4.97 -5.04 5.81
N MET A 135 6.25 -4.87 6.17
CA MET A 135 7.21 -5.97 6.26
C MET A 135 6.81 -7.00 7.32
N LEU A 136 6.45 -6.55 8.53
CA LEU A 136 6.06 -7.44 9.63
C LEU A 136 4.80 -8.24 9.30
N THR A 137 3.75 -7.57 8.79
CA THR A 137 2.49 -8.23 8.42
C THR A 137 2.65 -9.14 7.21
N GLY A 138 3.50 -8.77 6.25
CA GLY A 138 3.88 -9.62 5.12
C GLY A 138 4.60 -10.88 5.57
N PHE A 139 5.62 -10.75 6.42
CA PHE A 139 6.39 -11.88 6.95
C PHE A 139 5.51 -12.80 7.81
N VAL A 140 4.78 -12.24 8.79
CA VAL A 140 3.91 -13.00 9.69
C VAL A 140 2.78 -13.67 8.92
N GLY A 141 2.13 -12.95 7.99
CA GLY A 141 1.05 -13.48 7.16
C GLY A 141 1.53 -14.60 6.23
N MET A 142 2.71 -14.47 5.64
CA MET A 142 3.33 -15.54 4.84
C MET A 142 3.71 -16.75 5.70
N TYR A 143 4.28 -16.53 6.88
CA TYR A 143 4.63 -17.61 7.81
C TYR A 143 3.39 -18.37 8.27
N LEU A 144 2.29 -17.68 8.60
CA LEU A 144 1.00 -18.28 8.94
C LEU A 144 0.41 -19.09 7.79
N SER A 145 0.53 -18.61 6.54
CA SER A 145 0.06 -19.35 5.36
C SER A 145 0.69 -20.73 5.26
N PHE A 146 1.97 -20.87 5.64
CA PHE A 146 2.66 -22.16 5.61
C PHE A 146 2.09 -23.20 6.58
N TYR A 147 1.59 -22.77 7.75
CA TYR A 147 1.03 -23.70 8.75
C TYR A 147 -0.45 -24.03 8.51
N VAL A 148 -1.21 -23.05 8.03
CA VAL A 148 -2.68 -23.18 7.87
C VAL A 148 -3.07 -23.65 6.47
N ASP A 149 -2.09 -23.78 5.55
CA ASP A 149 -2.27 -24.19 4.16
C ASP A 149 -3.32 -23.34 3.40
N VAL A 150 -3.30 -22.03 3.68
CA VAL A 150 -4.18 -21.02 3.07
C VAL A 150 -3.40 -20.21 2.04
N ALA A 151 -4.08 -19.71 1.01
CA ALA A 151 -3.51 -18.79 0.02
C ALA A 151 -2.71 -17.65 0.69
N SER A 152 -1.44 -17.52 0.33
CA SER A 152 -0.50 -16.57 0.93
C SER A 152 -0.96 -15.11 0.80
N GLY A 153 -1.63 -14.77 -0.30
CA GLY A 153 -2.19 -13.43 -0.48
C GLY A 153 -3.27 -13.12 0.56
N ALA A 154 -4.21 -14.04 0.76
CA ALA A 154 -5.30 -13.87 1.71
C ALA A 154 -4.80 -13.81 3.16
N SER A 155 -3.81 -14.64 3.53
CA SER A 155 -3.27 -14.63 4.89
C SER A 155 -2.57 -13.31 5.24
N ILE A 156 -1.83 -12.71 4.29
CA ILE A 156 -1.18 -11.41 4.49
C ILE A 156 -2.23 -10.31 4.63
N VAL A 157 -3.27 -10.30 3.79
CA VAL A 157 -4.37 -9.32 3.91
C VAL A 157 -5.07 -9.45 5.26
N LEU A 158 -5.34 -10.68 5.73
CA LEU A 158 -5.96 -10.92 7.03
C LEU A 158 -5.05 -10.48 8.18
N ALA A 159 -3.74 -10.72 8.10
CA ALA A 159 -2.78 -10.24 9.10
C ALA A 159 -2.73 -8.70 9.16
N GLN A 160 -2.75 -8.03 8.00
CA GLN A 160 -2.84 -6.57 7.91
C GLN A 160 -4.15 -6.04 8.50
N ALA A 161 -5.28 -6.63 8.13
CA ALA A 161 -6.59 -6.24 8.63
C ALA A 161 -6.68 -6.43 10.15
N PHE A 162 -6.21 -7.56 10.67
CA PHE A 162 -6.17 -7.83 12.11
C PHE A 162 -5.36 -6.78 12.87
N LEU A 163 -4.16 -6.47 12.38
CA LEU A 163 -3.29 -5.47 13.01
C LEU A 163 -3.91 -4.06 12.94
N PHE A 164 -4.51 -3.69 11.81
CA PHE A 164 -5.24 -2.42 11.68
C PHE A 164 -6.41 -2.33 12.65
N THR A 165 -7.24 -3.38 12.75
CA THR A 165 -8.38 -3.42 13.68
C THR A 165 -7.92 -3.31 15.13
N LEU A 166 -6.82 -3.98 15.50
CA LEU A 166 -6.25 -3.90 16.84
C LEU A 166 -5.79 -2.48 17.17
N VAL A 167 -5.04 -1.84 16.26
CA VAL A 167 -4.59 -0.45 16.40
C VAL A 167 -5.77 0.52 16.49
N LEU A 168 -6.78 0.35 15.65
CA LEU A 168 -7.97 1.18 15.65
C LEU A 168 -8.76 1.04 16.96
N ALA A 169 -8.89 -0.18 17.49
CA ALA A 169 -9.53 -0.43 18.77
C ALA A 169 -8.78 0.26 19.92
N VAL A 170 -7.46 0.10 19.99
CA VAL A 170 -6.63 0.73 21.04
C VAL A 170 -6.70 2.27 20.98
N THR A 171 -6.53 2.85 19.79
CA THR A 171 -6.54 4.31 19.62
C THR A 171 -7.92 4.92 19.85
N SER A 172 -8.99 4.24 19.46
CA SER A 172 -10.36 4.71 19.72
C SER A 172 -10.73 4.65 21.21
N LEU A 173 -10.26 3.62 21.94
CA LEU A 173 -10.44 3.52 23.40
C LEU A 173 -9.68 4.63 24.14
N GLN A 174 -8.44 4.93 23.74
CA GLN A 174 -7.64 6.01 24.33
C GLN A 174 -8.29 7.39 24.12
N LYS A 175 -8.78 7.67 22.91
CA LYS A 175 -9.48 8.93 22.61
C LYS A 175 -10.77 9.08 23.42
N ARG A 176 -11.54 7.99 23.59
CA ARG A 176 -12.75 7.98 24.44
C ARG A 176 -12.43 8.19 25.92
N ALA A 177 -11.34 7.61 26.43
CA ALA A 177 -10.91 7.79 27.80
C ALA A 177 -10.47 9.24 28.08
N GLN A 178 -9.75 9.87 27.15
CA GLN A 178 -9.35 11.28 27.24
C GLN A 178 -10.55 12.23 27.21
N GLN A 179 -11.55 11.97 26.36
CA GLN A 179 -12.77 12.79 26.29
C GLN A 179 -13.64 12.70 27.56
N ARG A 180 -13.67 11.55 28.23
CA ARG A 180 -14.41 11.39 29.50
C ARG A 180 -13.80 12.19 30.65
N MET A 181 -12.48 12.38 30.68
CA MET A 181 -11.79 13.17 31.72
C MET A 181 -11.99 14.68 31.56
N VAL A 182 -12.22 15.17 30.33
CA VAL A 182 -12.47 16.61 30.08
C VAL A 182 -13.85 17.04 30.54
N HIS A 183 -14.86 16.16 30.49
CA HIS A 183 -16.22 16.47 30.92
C HIS A 183 -16.45 16.40 32.44
N THR A 184 -15.49 15.90 33.23
CA THR A 184 -15.63 15.83 34.69
C THR A 184 -15.15 17.11 35.41
N HIS A 185 -14.63 18.08 34.66
CA HIS A 185 -14.10 19.35 35.19
C HIS A 185 -14.84 20.60 34.69
N VAL A 186 -16.04 20.45 34.13
CA VAL A 186 -16.94 21.58 33.79
C VAL A 186 -18.16 21.55 34.72
#